data_AF-A0A842TUV0-F1
#
_entry.id   AF-A0A842TUV0-F1
#
_cell.length_a   1.000
_cell.length_b   1.000
_cell.length_c   1.000
_cell.angle_alpha   90.00
_cell.angle_beta   90.00
_cell.angle_gamma   90.00
#
_symmetry.space_group_name_H-M   'P 1'
#
loop_
_entity.id
_entity.type
_entity.pdbx_description
1 polymer ?
#
loop_
_entity_poly.entity_id
_entity_poly.type
_entity_poly.pdbx_seq_one_letter_code
_entity_poly.pdbx_strand_id
1 'polypeptide(L)'
;MAKDELEELKKLSPKERIAKLKEIQEKDKKEIEQAQELIKESEEQAEKEDEKEKIPIPQVKSADIDSLFSAEEKQLFMEVRLEQKKQKTEETPEEKKEKKESLEEVAAEAPKLPEEQQEKAHIQYLEQQSQKPADMLYNRTKEIYSEAKDKGYVSPKHMNELRDIEYATRKKMEDIEQGKYTDATKEAARDMVMTERIKNWLEDKYESGTLYRK
;
A
#
# COMPACT_ATOMS: atom_id res chain seq x y z
N MET A 1 11.53 28.14 -8.35
CA MET A 1 12.57 29.06 -7.84
C MET A 1 12.66 28.97 -6.34
N ALA A 2 13.88 28.77 -5.84
CA ALA A 2 14.14 28.75 -4.41
C ALA A 2 14.09 30.18 -3.83
N LYS A 3 13.80 30.28 -2.53
CA LYS A 3 13.68 31.57 -1.84
C LYS A 3 14.98 32.38 -1.88
N ASP A 4 16.12 31.68 -1.93
CA ASP A 4 17.46 32.26 -1.94
C ASP A 4 17.79 32.93 -3.29
N GLU A 5 17.35 32.34 -4.41
CA GLU A 5 17.53 32.91 -5.77
C GLU A 5 16.78 34.23 -5.95
N LEU A 6 15.62 34.36 -5.30
CA LEU A 6 14.83 35.59 -5.30
C LEU A 6 15.51 36.74 -4.54
N GLU A 7 16.27 36.44 -3.48
CA GLU A 7 17.03 37.46 -2.75
C GLU A 7 18.25 37.93 -3.53
N GLU A 8 18.90 37.04 -4.30
CA GLU A 8 19.99 37.40 -5.20
C GLU A 8 19.51 38.27 -6.37
N LEU A 9 18.35 37.98 -6.95
CA LEU A 9 17.74 38.80 -8.01
C LEU A 9 17.40 40.22 -7.53
N LYS A 10 17.07 40.40 -6.25
CA LYS A 10 16.79 41.73 -5.65
C LYS A 10 18.05 42.58 -5.47
N LYS A 11 19.24 41.97 -5.38
CA LYS A 11 20.52 42.68 -5.26
C LYS A 11 21.03 43.24 -6.60
N LEU A 12 20.54 42.72 -7.73
CA LEU A 12 20.92 43.16 -9.08
C LEU A 12 20.25 44.49 -9.47
N SER A 13 20.85 45.19 -10.44
CA SER A 13 20.26 46.39 -11.01
C SER A 13 18.92 46.06 -11.72
N PRO A 14 17.98 47.01 -11.81
CA PRO A 14 16.66 46.75 -12.42
C PRO A 14 16.73 46.20 -13.85
N LYS A 15 17.69 46.67 -14.68
CA LYS A 15 17.86 46.19 -16.05
C LYS A 15 18.35 44.74 -16.11
N GLU A 16 19.32 44.39 -15.27
CA GLU A 16 19.86 43.02 -15.19
C GLU A 16 18.85 42.04 -14.60
N ARG A 17 18.06 42.49 -13.61
CA ARG A 17 16.97 41.71 -13.04
C ARG A 17 15.93 41.34 -14.09
N ILE A 18 15.52 42.30 -14.92
CA ILE A 18 14.56 42.05 -16.01
C ILE A 18 15.13 41.05 -17.03
N ALA A 19 16.41 41.18 -17.39
CA ALA A 19 17.06 40.26 -18.33
C ALA A 19 17.07 38.82 -17.78
N LYS A 20 17.50 38.63 -16.53
CA LYS A 20 17.50 37.30 -15.88
C LYS A 20 16.09 36.73 -15.71
N LEU A 21 15.11 37.54 -15.34
CA LEU A 21 13.72 37.07 -15.21
C LEU A 21 13.14 36.60 -16.55
N LYS A 22 13.48 37.26 -17.66
CA LYS A 22 13.08 36.81 -19.00
C LYS A 22 13.75 35.49 -19.39
N GLU A 23 15.03 35.32 -19.05
CA GLU A 23 15.75 34.08 -19.31
C GLU A 23 15.16 32.91 -18.51
N ILE A 24 14.86 33.12 -17.23
CA ILE A 24 14.19 32.12 -16.38
C ILE A 24 12.81 31.79 -16.94
N GLN A 25 12.03 32.81 -17.34
CA GLN A 25 10.72 32.59 -17.94
C GLN A 25 10.78 31.76 -19.23
N GLU A 26 11.82 31.92 -20.06
CA GLU A 26 12.00 31.12 -21.28
C GLU A 26 12.39 29.67 -20.96
N LYS A 27 13.23 29.45 -19.94
CA LYS A 27 13.60 28.12 -19.45
C LYS A 27 12.37 27.40 -18.89
N ASP A 28 11.63 28.05 -18.01
CA ASP A 28 10.41 27.51 -17.40
C ASP A 28 9.39 27.11 -18.48
N LYS A 29 9.25 27.89 -19.55
CA LYS A 29 8.36 27.54 -20.68
C LYS A 29 8.78 26.23 -21.36
N LYS A 30 10.07 26.06 -21.64
CA LYS A 30 10.58 24.83 -22.27
C LYS A 30 10.42 23.62 -21.36
N GLU A 31 10.65 23.79 -20.06
CA GLU A 31 10.43 22.72 -19.07
C GLU A 31 8.96 22.33 -18.97
N ILE A 32 8.04 23.31 -19.02
CA ILE A 32 6.59 23.04 -19.03
C ILE A 32 6.18 22.30 -20.31
N GLU A 33 6.69 22.69 -21.48
CA GLU A 33 6.40 22.01 -22.75
C GLU A 33 6.89 20.54 -22.71
N GLN A 34 8.11 20.29 -22.23
CA GLN A 34 8.64 18.93 -22.07
C GLN A 34 7.83 18.10 -21.07
N ALA A 35 7.43 18.69 -19.94
CA ALA A 35 6.57 18.00 -18.98
C ALA A 35 5.21 17.65 -19.58
N GLN A 36 4.63 18.52 -20.40
CA GLN A 36 3.37 18.26 -21.10
C GLN A 36 3.51 17.15 -22.15
N GLU A 37 4.60 17.11 -22.90
CA GLU A 37 4.88 16.01 -23.84
C GLU A 37 4.98 14.67 -23.09
N LEU A 38 5.72 14.62 -21.98
CA LEU A 38 5.84 13.42 -21.15
C LEU A 38 4.51 12.96 -20.56
N ILE A 39 3.66 13.89 -20.10
CA ILE A 39 2.31 13.57 -19.61
C ILE A 39 1.50 12.92 -20.73
N LYS A 40 1.50 13.52 -21.92
CA LYS A 40 0.76 13.00 -23.06
C LYS A 40 1.25 11.61 -23.49
N GLU A 41 2.56 11.39 -23.54
CA GLU A 41 3.13 10.06 -23.84
C GLU A 41 2.73 9.03 -22.80
N SER A 42 2.70 9.41 -21.52
CA SER A 42 2.30 8.54 -20.42
C SER A 42 0.81 8.19 -20.47
N GLU A 43 -0.06 9.15 -20.78
CA GLU A 43 -1.49 8.92 -21.00
C GLU A 43 -1.74 7.92 -22.13
N GLU A 44 -1.07 8.09 -23.28
CA GLU A 44 -1.18 7.16 -24.41
C GLU A 44 -0.65 5.76 -24.09
N GLN A 45 0.34 5.64 -23.20
CA GLN A 45 0.85 4.33 -22.75
C GLN A 45 -0.14 3.64 -21.82
N ALA A 46 -0.73 4.37 -20.86
CA ALA A 46 -1.74 3.85 -19.95
C ALA A 46 -2.97 3.33 -20.71
N GLU A 47 -3.47 4.08 -21.70
CA GLU A 47 -4.60 3.63 -22.53
C GLU A 47 -4.30 2.30 -23.25
N LYS A 48 -3.09 2.14 -23.80
CA LYS A 48 -2.67 0.90 -24.47
C LYS A 48 -2.51 -0.28 -23.50
N GLU A 49 -2.21 -0.01 -22.24
CA GLU A 49 -2.09 -1.04 -21.20
C GLU A 49 -3.49 -1.51 -20.77
N ASP A 50 -4.40 -0.57 -20.52
CA ASP A 50 -5.81 -0.86 -20.25
C ASP A 50 -6.48 -1.65 -21.37
N GLU A 51 -6.12 -1.37 -22.64
CA GLU A 51 -6.61 -2.14 -23.79
C GLU A 51 -6.10 -3.58 -23.78
N LYS A 52 -4.87 -3.84 -23.33
CA LYS A 52 -4.32 -5.20 -23.24
C LYS A 52 -4.96 -6.02 -22.13
N GLU A 53 -5.27 -5.40 -20.99
CA GLU A 53 -5.96 -6.07 -19.88
C GLU A 53 -7.37 -6.52 -20.27
N LYS A 54 -8.04 -5.77 -21.14
CA LYS A 54 -9.38 -6.12 -21.66
C LYS A 54 -9.38 -7.30 -22.61
N ILE A 55 -8.23 -7.75 -23.10
CA ILE A 55 -8.14 -8.91 -23.99
C ILE A 55 -8.37 -10.17 -23.13
N PRO A 56 -9.46 -10.93 -23.37
CA PRO A 56 -9.75 -12.11 -22.58
C PRO A 56 -8.62 -13.14 -22.76
N ILE A 57 -8.04 -13.56 -21.64
CA ILE A 57 -7.00 -14.59 -21.63
C ILE A 57 -7.62 -15.89 -22.19
N PRO A 58 -7.05 -16.48 -23.25
CA PRO A 58 -7.56 -17.73 -23.78
C PRO A 58 -7.47 -18.81 -22.71
N GLN A 59 -8.63 -19.36 -22.35
CA GLN A 59 -8.70 -20.51 -21.46
C GLN A 59 -8.11 -21.71 -22.20
N VAL A 60 -6.88 -22.08 -21.86
CA VAL A 60 -6.30 -23.35 -22.27
C VAL A 60 -7.15 -24.46 -21.67
N LYS A 61 -7.71 -25.34 -22.53
CA LYS A 61 -8.37 -26.56 -22.06
C LYS A 61 -7.36 -27.29 -21.20
N SER A 62 -7.72 -27.63 -19.96
CA SER A 62 -6.89 -28.42 -19.07
C SER A 62 -6.44 -29.67 -19.83
N ALA A 63 -5.16 -29.75 -20.15
CA ALA A 63 -4.58 -30.98 -20.66
C ALA A 63 -4.85 -32.06 -19.61
N ASP A 64 -5.28 -33.24 -20.04
CA ASP A 64 -5.57 -34.35 -19.13
C ASP A 64 -4.25 -34.80 -18.49
N ILE A 65 -3.96 -34.24 -17.31
CA ILE A 65 -2.75 -34.49 -16.53
C ILE A 65 -2.64 -35.98 -16.22
N ASP A 66 -3.77 -36.68 -16.08
CA ASP A 66 -3.80 -38.12 -15.82
C ASP A 66 -3.25 -38.95 -16.98
N SER A 67 -3.22 -38.42 -18.20
CA SER A 67 -2.58 -39.06 -19.35
C SER A 67 -1.06 -38.88 -19.39
N LEU A 68 -0.51 -37.93 -18.63
CA LEU A 68 0.92 -37.59 -18.63
C LEU A 68 1.75 -38.51 -17.72
N PHE A 69 1.10 -39.26 -16.83
CA PHE A 69 1.75 -40.15 -15.88
C PHE A 69 1.45 -41.61 -16.20
N SER A 70 2.50 -42.43 -16.25
CA SER A 70 2.36 -43.89 -16.33
C SER A 70 1.74 -44.47 -15.05
N ALA A 71 1.16 -45.66 -15.14
CA ALA A 71 0.55 -46.33 -13.99
C ALA A 71 1.54 -46.56 -12.83
N GLU A 72 2.82 -46.77 -13.16
CA GLU A 72 3.90 -46.97 -12.19
C GLU A 72 4.25 -45.68 -11.43
N GLU A 73 4.30 -44.54 -12.14
CA GLU A 73 4.58 -43.24 -11.52
C GLU A 73 3.45 -42.79 -10.58
N LYS A 74 2.20 -43.11 -10.93
CA LYS A 74 1.05 -42.83 -10.06
C LYS A 74 1.12 -43.62 -8.75
N GLN A 75 1.57 -44.88 -8.80
CA GLN A 75 1.71 -45.72 -7.61
C GLN A 75 2.81 -45.21 -6.68
N LEU A 76 3.97 -44.85 -7.23
CA LEU A 76 5.07 -44.24 -6.47
C LEU A 76 4.64 -42.95 -5.76
N PHE A 77 3.87 -42.10 -6.45
CA PHE A 77 3.37 -40.86 -5.86
C PHE A 77 2.38 -41.11 -4.71
N MET A 78 1.53 -42.14 -4.84
CA MET A 78 0.57 -42.52 -3.78
C MET A 78 1.28 -43.08 -2.54
N GLU A 79 2.30 -43.92 -2.71
CA GLU A 79 3.07 -44.48 -1.60
C GLU A 79 3.81 -43.40 -0.78
N VAL A 80 4.50 -42.48 -1.45
CA VAL A 80 5.20 -41.36 -0.79
C VAL A 80 4.24 -40.48 0.00
N ARG A 81 3.04 -40.21 -0.55
CA ARG A 81 2.02 -39.39 0.11
C ARG A 81 1.39 -40.10 1.33
N LEU A 82 1.28 -41.42 1.28
CA LEU A 82 0.73 -42.25 2.37
C LEU A 82 1.73 -42.41 3.53
N GLU A 83 3.02 -42.50 3.25
CA GLU A 83 4.06 -42.55 4.29
C GLU A 83 4.14 -41.25 5.10
N GLN A 84 4.01 -40.10 4.44
CA GLN A 84 3.97 -38.80 5.12
C GLN A 84 2.75 -38.63 6.05
N LYS A 85 1.64 -39.34 5.78
CA LYS A 85 0.42 -39.27 6.59
C LYS A 85 0.48 -40.16 7.83
N LYS A 86 1.23 -41.27 7.78
CA LYS A 86 1.35 -42.22 8.90
C LYS A 86 2.20 -41.70 10.06
N GLN A 87 3.15 -40.79 9.81
CA GLN A 87 3.98 -40.22 10.88
C GLN A 87 3.28 -39.17 11.77
N LYS A 88 2.03 -38.78 11.47
CA LYS A 88 1.35 -37.66 12.14
C LYS A 88 0.13 -38.05 12.99
N THR A 89 -0.14 -39.34 13.19
CA THR A 89 -1.44 -39.79 13.71
C THR A 89 -1.31 -40.89 14.77
N GLU A 90 -0.63 -40.61 15.88
CA GLU A 90 -0.81 -41.35 17.14
C GLU A 90 -1.02 -40.34 18.26
N GLU A 91 -2.27 -39.90 18.42
CA GLU A 91 -2.86 -39.42 19.69
C GLU A 91 -4.37 -39.21 19.47
N THR A 92 -5.18 -40.02 20.15
CA THR A 92 -6.63 -39.85 20.42
C THR A 92 -6.83 -40.32 21.87
N PRO A 93 -7.85 -39.89 22.65
CA PRO A 93 -9.26 -39.66 22.26
C PRO A 93 -9.88 -38.37 22.89
N GLU A 94 -11.04 -37.84 22.48
CA GLU A 94 -12.38 -38.26 22.92
C GLU A 94 -13.50 -37.47 22.19
N GLU A 95 -14.70 -38.02 22.25
CA GLU A 95 -15.92 -37.70 21.53
C GLU A 95 -16.51 -36.30 21.79
N LYS A 96 -16.92 -35.62 20.71
CA LYS A 96 -18.19 -34.88 20.63
C LYS A 96 -18.67 -34.89 19.18
N LYS A 97 -19.65 -35.74 18.88
CA LYS A 97 -20.45 -35.68 17.64
C LYS A 97 -21.44 -34.53 17.75
N GLU A 98 -20.97 -33.31 17.58
CA GLU A 98 -21.84 -32.24 17.09
C GLU A 98 -22.06 -32.51 15.60
N LYS A 99 -23.33 -32.52 15.17
CA LYS A 99 -23.67 -32.56 13.75
C LYS A 99 -22.99 -31.37 13.09
N LYS A 100 -21.87 -31.62 12.40
CA LYS A 100 -21.25 -30.66 11.51
C LYS A 100 -22.16 -30.59 10.29
N GLU A 101 -23.15 -29.70 10.34
CA GLU A 101 -23.72 -29.15 9.11
C GLU A 101 -22.51 -28.74 8.24
N SER A 102 -22.49 -29.20 6.99
CA SER A 102 -21.39 -28.82 6.12
C SER A 102 -21.45 -27.30 5.94
N LEU A 103 -20.30 -26.65 5.80
CA LEU A 103 -20.25 -25.21 5.55
C LEU A 103 -21.07 -24.82 4.30
N GLU A 104 -21.29 -25.77 3.39
CA GLU A 104 -22.14 -25.66 2.21
C GLU A 104 -23.64 -25.59 2.55
N GLU A 105 -24.10 -26.33 3.57
CA GLU A 105 -25.50 -26.34 4.01
C GLU A 105 -25.84 -25.02 4.74
N VAL A 106 -24.92 -24.52 5.57
CA VAL A 106 -25.04 -23.21 6.25
C VAL A 106 -24.98 -22.04 5.27
N ALA A 107 -24.13 -22.13 4.23
CA ALA A 107 -24.06 -21.12 3.19
C ALA A 107 -25.32 -21.08 2.30
N ALA A 108 -26.00 -22.22 2.14
CA ALA A 108 -27.25 -22.31 1.39
C ALA A 108 -28.46 -21.67 2.13
N GLU A 109 -28.46 -21.70 3.46
CA GLU A 109 -29.49 -21.06 4.30
C GLU A 109 -29.26 -19.56 4.54
N ALA A 110 -28.08 -19.02 4.17
CA ALA A 110 -27.80 -17.60 4.34
C ALA A 110 -28.77 -16.74 3.51
N PRO A 111 -29.36 -15.68 4.09
CA PRO A 111 -30.23 -14.78 3.36
C PRO A 111 -29.46 -14.14 2.20
N LYS A 112 -29.83 -14.49 0.97
CA LYS A 112 -29.27 -13.91 -0.25
C LYS A 112 -29.73 -12.46 -0.35
N LEU A 113 -28.95 -11.56 0.26
CA LEU A 113 -29.05 -10.12 -0.01
C LEU A 113 -28.96 -9.91 -1.52
N PRO A 114 -29.68 -8.92 -2.09
CA PRO A 114 -29.51 -8.53 -3.49
C PRO A 114 -28.02 -8.32 -3.79
N GLU A 115 -27.55 -8.81 -4.94
CA GLU A 115 -26.13 -8.81 -5.35
C GLU A 115 -25.49 -7.42 -5.19
N GLU A 116 -26.23 -6.36 -5.52
CA GLU A 116 -25.83 -4.96 -5.36
C GLU A 116 -25.61 -4.53 -3.89
N GLN A 117 -26.34 -5.12 -2.93
CA GLN A 117 -26.15 -4.86 -1.51
C GLN A 117 -24.96 -5.64 -0.94
N GLN A 118 -24.69 -6.83 -1.46
CA GLN A 118 -23.51 -7.61 -1.09
C GLN A 118 -22.23 -6.92 -1.56
N GLU A 119 -22.24 -6.40 -2.79
CA GLU A 119 -21.12 -5.67 -3.37
C GLU A 119 -20.82 -4.39 -2.58
N LYS A 120 -21.84 -3.58 -2.26
CA LYS A 120 -21.67 -2.38 -1.41
C LYS A 120 -21.14 -2.71 -0.02
N ALA A 121 -21.66 -3.76 0.63
CA ALA A 121 -21.18 -4.19 1.94
C ALA A 121 -19.73 -4.69 1.89
N HIS A 122 -19.35 -5.38 0.81
CA HIS A 122 -17.99 -5.84 0.58
C HIS A 122 -17.02 -4.68 0.36
N ILE A 123 -17.39 -3.71 -0.48
CA ILE A 123 -16.62 -2.48 -0.72
C ILE A 123 -16.42 -1.71 0.59
N GLN A 124 -17.50 -1.51 1.36
CA GLN A 124 -17.43 -0.80 2.64
C GLN A 124 -16.57 -1.55 3.67
N TYR A 125 -16.61 -2.88 3.65
CA TYR A 125 -15.73 -3.70 4.49
C TYR A 125 -14.26 -3.52 4.10
N LEU A 126 -13.93 -3.59 2.80
CA LEU A 126 -12.57 -3.37 2.30
C LEU A 126 -12.06 -1.97 2.62
N GLU A 127 -12.93 -0.96 2.47
CA GLU A 127 -12.63 0.42 2.84
C GLU A 127 -12.24 0.56 4.31
N GLN A 128 -13.01 -0.07 5.22
CA GLN A 128 -12.68 -0.04 6.65
C GLN A 128 -11.36 -0.76 6.98
N GLN A 129 -11.06 -1.86 6.28
CA GLN A 129 -9.78 -2.57 6.44
C GLN A 129 -8.60 -1.71 5.97
N SER A 130 -8.83 -0.85 4.98
CA SER A 130 -7.81 0.11 4.52
C SER A 130 -7.68 1.31 5.47
N GLN A 131 -8.78 1.99 5.80
CA GLN A 131 -8.77 3.23 6.57
C GLN A 131 -8.31 3.05 8.02
N LYS A 132 -8.87 2.08 8.76
CA LYS A 132 -8.64 1.98 10.22
C LYS A 132 -7.15 1.83 10.57
N PRO A 133 -6.36 0.97 9.90
CA PRO A 133 -4.94 0.89 10.20
C PRO A 133 -4.18 2.16 9.81
N ALA A 134 -4.57 2.84 8.72
CA ALA A 134 -3.92 4.08 8.31
C ALA A 134 -4.14 5.19 9.37
N ASP A 135 -5.38 5.33 9.84
CA ASP A 135 -5.75 6.29 10.88
C ASP A 135 -5.06 5.98 12.22
N MET A 136 -4.95 4.69 12.60
CA MET A 136 -4.22 4.28 13.81
C MET A 136 -2.73 4.68 13.77
N LEU A 137 -2.06 4.45 12.64
CA LEU A 137 -0.65 4.82 12.46
C LEU A 137 -0.46 6.34 12.50
N TYR A 138 -1.35 7.07 11.83
CA TYR A 138 -1.34 8.54 11.84
C TYR A 138 -1.55 9.11 13.25
N ASN A 139 -2.59 8.65 13.95
CA ASN A 139 -2.90 9.11 15.30
C ASN A 139 -1.75 8.78 16.27
N ARG A 140 -1.16 7.59 16.18
CA ARG A 140 -0.03 7.24 17.05
C ARG A 140 1.18 8.13 16.81
N THR A 141 1.48 8.43 15.55
CA THR A 141 2.58 9.34 15.18
C THR A 141 2.34 10.75 15.71
N LYS A 142 1.09 11.22 15.64
CA LYS A 142 0.65 12.51 16.18
C LYS A 142 0.74 12.56 17.70
N GLU A 143 0.44 11.48 18.40
CA GLU A 143 0.64 11.36 19.85
C GLU A 143 2.12 11.46 20.20
N ILE A 144 2.99 10.70 19.52
CA ILE A 144 4.45 10.78 19.71
C ILE A 144 4.95 12.21 19.48
N TYR A 145 4.45 12.88 18.43
CA TYR A 145 4.75 14.28 18.17
C TYR A 145 4.35 15.18 19.34
N SER A 146 3.14 15.01 19.86
CA SER A 146 2.61 15.81 20.97
C SER A 146 3.43 15.59 22.24
N GLU A 147 3.74 14.33 22.56
CA GLU A 147 4.59 13.97 23.70
C GLU A 147 6.01 14.54 23.56
N ALA A 148 6.60 14.47 22.36
CA ALA A 148 7.93 15.02 22.09
C ALA A 148 7.95 16.54 22.22
N LYS A 149 6.88 17.21 21.77
CA LYS A 149 6.69 18.65 21.92
C LYS A 149 6.56 19.07 23.38
N ASP A 150 5.80 18.33 24.17
CA ASP A 150 5.59 18.62 25.58
C ASP A 150 6.85 18.37 26.43
N LYS A 151 7.56 17.26 26.17
CA LYS A 151 8.83 16.92 26.84
C LYS A 151 10.00 17.77 26.34
N GLY A 152 9.89 18.28 25.12
CA GLY A 152 10.89 19.08 24.43
C GLY A 152 12.04 18.27 23.82
N TYR A 153 11.92 16.96 23.72
CA TYR A 153 12.86 16.09 23.01
C TYR A 153 12.19 14.81 22.52
N VAL A 154 12.78 14.19 21.50
CA VAL A 154 12.40 12.85 21.03
C VAL A 154 13.22 11.82 21.80
N SER A 155 12.56 10.85 22.43
CA SER A 155 13.24 9.82 23.22
C SER A 155 13.64 8.61 22.35
N PRO A 156 14.62 7.80 22.77
CA PRO A 156 14.94 6.54 22.08
C PRO A 156 13.74 5.60 21.97
N LYS A 157 12.83 5.62 22.97
CA LYS A 157 11.57 4.87 22.91
C LYS A 157 10.68 5.34 21.77
N HIS A 158 10.53 6.66 21.60
CA HIS A 158 9.77 7.23 20.49
C HIS A 158 10.38 6.82 19.14
N MET A 159 11.70 6.79 19.03
CA MET A 159 12.38 6.39 17.79
C MET A 159 12.17 4.92 17.42
N ASN A 160 12.22 4.02 18.41
CA ASN A 160 11.90 2.61 18.16
C ASN A 160 10.46 2.46 17.67
N GLU A 161 9.54 3.18 18.28
CA GLU A 161 8.13 3.14 17.89
C GLU A 161 7.90 3.75 16.50
N LEU A 162 8.60 4.84 16.15
CA LEU A 162 8.55 5.42 14.81
C LEU A 162 9.06 4.46 13.73
N ARG A 163 10.05 3.60 14.03
CA ARG A 163 10.51 2.56 13.10
C ARG A 163 9.46 1.48 12.87
N ASP A 164 8.75 1.08 13.92
CA ASP A 164 7.65 0.11 13.79
C ASP A 164 6.51 0.71 12.95
N ILE A 165 6.21 2.00 13.16
CA ILE A 165 5.23 2.75 12.37
C ILE A 165 5.67 2.86 10.92
N GLU A 166 6.94 3.18 10.64
CA GLU A 166 7.51 3.25 9.29
C GLU A 166 7.37 1.93 8.54
N TYR A 167 7.75 0.83 9.19
CA TYR A 167 7.60 -0.50 8.61
C TYR A 167 6.13 -0.80 8.25
N ALA A 168 5.21 -0.52 9.17
CA ALA A 168 3.78 -0.74 8.96
C ALA A 168 3.20 0.17 7.88
N THR A 169 3.61 1.45 7.85
CA THR A 169 3.19 2.45 6.87
C THR A 169 3.63 2.05 5.47
N ARG A 170 4.91 1.68 5.30
CA ARG A 170 5.44 1.24 4.01
C ARG A 170 4.74 -0.01 3.51
N LYS A 171 4.60 -1.03 4.35
CA LYS A 171 3.89 -2.27 3.99
C LYS A 171 2.45 -2.00 3.54
N LYS A 172 1.77 -1.06 4.20
CA LYS A 172 0.40 -0.68 3.84
C LYS A 172 0.33 0.08 2.53
N MET A 173 1.28 0.98 2.27
CA MET A 173 1.41 1.65 0.98
C MET A 173 1.66 0.65 -0.15
N GLU A 174 2.55 -0.34 0.07
CA GLU A 174 2.78 -1.44 -0.88
C GLU A 174 1.49 -2.26 -1.14
N ASP A 175 0.71 -2.57 -0.09
CA ASP A 175 -0.57 -3.28 -0.25
C ASP A 175 -1.59 -2.45 -1.05
N ILE A 176 -1.59 -1.12 -0.87
CA ILE A 176 -2.41 -0.18 -1.64
C ILE A 176 -1.98 -0.14 -3.11
N GLU A 177 -0.68 -0.01 -3.37
CA GLU A 177 -0.10 0.02 -4.73
C GLU A 177 -0.35 -1.29 -5.48
N GLN A 178 -0.33 -2.42 -4.78
CA GLN A 178 -0.65 -3.75 -5.35
C GLN A 178 -2.14 -3.95 -5.65
N GLY A 179 -2.98 -2.94 -5.45
CA GLY A 179 -4.42 -3.02 -5.72
C GLY A 179 -5.16 -3.96 -4.78
N LYS A 180 -4.59 -4.32 -3.61
CA LYS A 180 -5.30 -5.15 -2.61
C LYS A 180 -6.53 -4.44 -2.04
N TYR A 181 -6.63 -3.14 -2.26
CA TYR A 181 -7.79 -2.32 -1.97
C TYR A 181 -8.23 -1.66 -3.28
N THR A 182 -9.40 -2.06 -3.79
CA THR A 182 -9.94 -1.65 -5.10
C THR A 182 -10.14 -0.13 -5.20
N ASP A 183 -10.31 0.54 -4.07
CA ASP A 183 -10.27 1.99 -3.92
C ASP A 183 -9.51 2.29 -2.64
N ALA A 184 -8.19 2.47 -2.72
CA ALA A 184 -7.48 3.10 -1.63
C ALA A 184 -8.10 4.48 -1.40
N THR A 185 -8.82 4.62 -0.29
CA THR A 185 -9.50 5.89 -0.02
C THR A 185 -8.45 6.97 0.03
N LYS A 186 -8.71 8.07 -0.68
CA LYS A 186 -7.84 9.26 -0.69
C LYS A 186 -7.44 9.69 0.73
N GLU A 187 -8.28 9.37 1.71
CA GLU A 187 -8.05 9.54 3.15
C GLU A 187 -6.94 8.64 3.68
N ALA A 188 -6.98 7.32 3.46
CA ALA A 188 -5.93 6.41 3.90
C ALA A 188 -4.57 6.81 3.31
N ALA A 189 -4.50 7.11 2.00
CA ALA A 189 -3.27 7.57 1.36
C ALA A 189 -2.76 8.90 1.95
N ARG A 190 -3.67 9.84 2.20
CA ARG A 190 -3.35 11.12 2.85
C ARG A 190 -2.79 10.91 4.25
N ASP A 191 -3.37 10.03 5.05
CA ASP A 191 -2.93 9.74 6.42
C ASP A 191 -1.54 9.10 6.42
N MET A 192 -1.23 8.23 5.46
CA MET A 192 0.12 7.67 5.29
C MET A 192 1.14 8.76 4.93
N VAL A 193 0.82 9.66 4.01
CA VAL A 193 1.72 10.79 3.67
C VAL A 193 1.96 11.71 4.88
N MET A 194 0.91 11.98 5.67
CA MET A 194 1.05 12.80 6.87
C MET A 194 1.85 12.10 7.96
N THR A 195 1.69 10.78 8.10
CA THR A 195 2.47 9.94 9.00
C THR A 195 3.96 10.05 8.68
N GLU A 196 4.33 9.81 7.42
CA GLU A 196 5.72 9.94 6.94
C GLU A 196 6.30 11.34 7.20
N ARG A 197 5.51 12.38 6.93
CA ARG A 197 5.96 13.77 7.13
C ARG A 197 6.26 14.07 8.60
N ILE A 198 5.39 13.66 9.52
CA ILE A 198 5.59 13.89 10.96
C ILE A 198 6.77 13.04 11.46
N LYS A 199 6.86 11.79 11.02
CA LYS A 199 7.97 10.88 11.33
C LYS A 199 9.31 11.48 10.92
N ASN A 200 9.48 11.84 9.65
CA ASN A 200 10.74 12.42 9.14
C ASN A 200 11.14 13.69 9.90
N TRP A 201 10.15 14.50 10.27
CA TRP A 201 10.41 15.67 11.10
C TRP A 201 10.87 15.30 12.52
N LEU A 202 10.28 14.28 13.16
CA LEU A 202 10.71 13.79 14.47
C LEU A 202 12.11 13.17 14.43
N GLU A 203 12.45 12.44 13.36
CA GLU A 203 13.78 11.88 13.16
C GLU A 203 14.84 12.98 13.01
N ASP A 204 14.59 13.99 12.18
CA ASP A 204 15.48 15.15 12.04
C ASP A 204 15.72 15.85 13.39
N LYS A 205 14.69 15.97 14.23
CA LYS A 205 14.83 16.52 15.59
C LYS A 205 15.67 15.65 16.51
N TYR A 206 15.53 14.33 16.41
CA TYR A 206 16.33 13.40 17.17
C TYR A 206 17.81 13.46 16.74
N GLU A 207 18.07 13.43 15.44
CA GLU A 207 19.43 13.42 14.86
C GLU A 207 20.17 14.74 15.07
N SER A 208 19.48 15.87 14.90
CA SER A 208 20.05 17.20 15.12
C SER A 208 20.29 17.54 16.60
N GLY A 209 19.82 16.69 17.53
CA GLY A 209 19.89 16.94 18.97
C GLY A 209 19.16 18.21 19.41
N THR A 210 18.25 18.75 18.57
CA THR A 210 17.57 20.00 18.88
C THR A 210 16.46 19.78 19.91
N LEU A 211 16.72 20.24 21.14
CA LEU A 211 15.68 20.43 22.15
C LEU A 211 14.67 21.45 21.63
N TYR A 212 13.36 21.18 21.78
CA TYR A 212 12.34 22.18 21.54
C TYR A 212 12.64 23.38 22.45
N ARG A 213 13.03 24.51 21.86
CA ARG A 213 13.12 25.76 22.61
C ARG A 213 11.71 26.12 23.05
N LYS A 214 11.50 26.15 24.38
CA LYS A 214 10.32 26.71 25.03
C LYS A 214 10.16 28.18 24.66
#